data_AF-A0A6P6ULR3-F1
#
_entry.id   AF-A0A6P6ULR3-F1
#
_cell.length_a   1.000
_cell.length_b   1.000
_cell.length_c   1.000
_cell.angle_alpha   90.00
_cell.angle_beta   90.00
_cell.angle_gamma   90.00
#
_symmetry.space_group_name_H-M   'P 1'
#
loop_
_entity.id
_entity.type
_entity.pdbx_description
1 polymer ?
#
loop_
_entity_poly.entity_id
_entity_poly.type
_entity_poly.pdbx_seq_one_letter_code
_entity_poly.pdbx_strand_id
1 'polypeptide(L)'
;MSGPQCCENAPSLSSSSGAGHVEEIGGLQSYVTGPADSKIAVLLVSDVFGYEAPKLRKLADKVAGAGIFVVVPDFFFGDPLVLEKTTVDDWLKNHGPDQGFEHAKPVIEALKGKGITKVGAAGFCWGGVKVPISILGAEKDQKWPPELLKKFGEALDAKPEVDGFVKIFPGATHGWTVRYKDEDEKEVKAAAEAHQDTLDWFVKYLK
;
A
#
# COMPACT_ATOMS: atom_id res chain seq x y z
N MET A 1 21.39 1.24 -5.88
CA MET A 1 21.32 2.54 -6.58
C MET A 1 20.44 2.36 -7.79
N SER A 2 19.34 3.12 -7.90
CA SER A 2 18.51 3.15 -9.10
C SER A 2 19.35 3.65 -10.29
N GLY A 3 19.16 3.06 -11.48
CA GLY A 3 19.87 3.46 -12.69
C GLY A 3 19.55 4.87 -13.17
N PRO A 4 20.24 5.39 -14.20
CA PRO A 4 20.06 6.76 -14.70
C PRO A 4 18.61 7.05 -15.16
N GLN A 5 17.84 6.02 -15.49
CA GLN A 5 16.45 6.14 -15.93
C GLN A 5 15.47 6.53 -14.82
N CYS A 6 15.90 6.48 -13.54
CA CYS A 6 15.03 6.71 -12.39
C CYS A 6 14.32 8.07 -12.41
N CYS A 7 14.98 9.10 -12.96
CA CYS A 7 14.49 10.47 -12.98
C CYS A 7 14.29 11.02 -14.40
N GLU A 8 14.34 10.16 -15.42
CA GLU A 8 14.03 10.57 -16.78
C GLU A 8 12.56 10.97 -16.92
N ASN A 9 12.29 12.01 -17.72
CA ASN A 9 10.94 12.53 -17.99
C ASN A 9 10.19 13.06 -16.75
N ALA A 10 10.87 13.83 -15.90
CA ALA A 10 10.25 14.54 -14.79
C ALA A 10 8.98 15.32 -15.25
N PRO A 11 7.85 15.21 -14.54
CA PRO A 11 6.61 15.85 -14.95
C PRO A 11 6.64 17.36 -14.71
N SER A 12 5.99 18.12 -15.59
CA SER A 12 5.56 19.48 -15.23
C SER A 12 4.40 19.38 -14.24
N LEU A 13 4.59 19.87 -13.02
CA LEU A 13 3.57 19.86 -11.97
C LEU A 13 2.43 20.82 -12.31
N SER A 14 1.21 20.47 -11.90
CA SER A 14 0.02 21.28 -12.15
C SER A 14 -1.01 21.09 -11.05
N SER A 15 -1.17 22.13 -10.24
CA SER A 15 -2.16 22.19 -9.16
C SER A 15 -3.61 22.11 -9.65
N SER A 16 -3.87 22.51 -10.91
CA SER A 16 -5.19 22.43 -11.56
C SER A 16 -5.45 21.11 -12.29
N SER A 17 -4.53 20.15 -12.24
CA SER A 17 -4.73 18.87 -12.90
C SER A 17 -5.64 17.93 -12.09
N GLY A 18 -6.46 17.15 -12.82
CA GLY A 18 -7.41 16.19 -12.24
C GLY A 18 -8.85 16.69 -12.21
N ALA A 19 -9.81 15.79 -12.00
CA ALA A 19 -11.25 16.07 -11.86
C ALA A 19 -11.72 16.29 -10.41
N GLY A 20 -10.86 15.94 -9.45
CA GLY A 20 -11.05 16.10 -8.01
C GLY A 20 -10.66 17.47 -7.51
N HIS A 21 -10.35 17.56 -6.22
CA HIS A 21 -9.94 18.80 -5.56
C HIS A 21 -8.89 18.51 -4.48
N VAL A 22 -8.26 19.55 -3.95
CA VAL A 22 -7.34 19.42 -2.82
C VAL A 22 -8.09 19.74 -1.53
N GLU A 23 -7.98 18.86 -0.54
CA GLU A 23 -8.42 19.09 0.83
C GLU A 23 -7.37 18.60 1.82
N GLU A 24 -7.47 19.03 3.08
CA GLU A 24 -6.61 18.51 4.14
C GLU A 24 -7.19 17.20 4.71
N ILE A 25 -6.38 16.13 4.72
CA ILE A 25 -6.71 14.86 5.38
C ILE A 25 -5.54 14.47 6.29
N GLY A 26 -5.82 14.28 7.57
CA GLY A 26 -4.81 13.82 8.54
C GLY A 26 -3.61 14.77 8.66
N GLY A 27 -3.82 16.07 8.44
CA GLY A 27 -2.76 17.09 8.47
C GLY A 27 -1.94 17.21 7.18
N LEU A 28 -2.29 16.48 6.12
CA LEU A 28 -1.65 16.59 4.81
C LEU A 28 -2.60 17.19 3.78
N GLN A 29 -2.10 18.14 2.99
CA GLN A 29 -2.75 18.52 1.74
C GLN A 29 -2.84 17.29 0.86
N SER A 30 -4.04 16.98 0.36
CA SER A 30 -4.29 15.75 -0.36
C SER A 30 -5.19 16.04 -1.54
N TYR A 31 -4.81 15.56 -2.72
CA TYR A 31 -5.75 15.51 -3.84
C TYR A 31 -6.73 14.36 -3.61
N VAL A 32 -8.03 14.66 -3.67
CA VAL A 32 -9.10 13.70 -3.42
C VAL A 32 -10.08 13.64 -4.59
N THR A 33 -10.57 12.44 -4.89
CA THR A 33 -11.52 12.20 -5.99
C THR A 33 -12.36 10.95 -5.71
N GLY A 34 -13.52 10.84 -6.35
CA GLY A 34 -14.48 9.75 -6.14
C GLY A 34 -15.59 10.06 -5.13
N PRO A 35 -16.49 9.09 -4.89
CA PRO A 35 -17.70 9.30 -4.09
C PRO A 35 -17.38 9.45 -2.59
N ALA A 36 -17.86 10.54 -1.99
CA ALA A 36 -17.62 10.86 -0.57
C ALA A 36 -18.29 9.89 0.42
N ASP A 37 -19.30 9.14 -0.02
CA ASP A 37 -20.01 8.13 0.77
C ASP A 37 -19.43 6.71 0.60
N SER A 38 -18.34 6.56 -0.18
CA SER A 38 -17.67 5.28 -0.35
C SER A 38 -17.27 4.69 1.01
N LYS A 39 -17.31 3.37 1.13
CA LYS A 39 -16.81 2.64 2.31
C LYS A 39 -15.39 2.15 2.13
N ILE A 40 -14.82 2.37 0.95
CA ILE A 40 -13.49 1.94 0.53
C ILE A 40 -12.70 3.18 0.12
N ALA A 41 -11.53 3.36 0.71
CA ALA A 41 -10.57 4.34 0.25
C ALA A 41 -9.31 3.68 -0.32
N VAL A 42 -8.67 4.32 -1.29
CA VAL A 42 -7.33 3.97 -1.75
C VAL A 42 -6.41 5.18 -1.58
N LEU A 43 -5.30 4.99 -0.88
CA LEU A 43 -4.19 5.95 -0.89
C LEU A 43 -3.32 5.66 -2.11
N LEU A 44 -3.10 6.65 -2.97
CA LEU A 44 -2.06 6.62 -3.98
C LEU A 44 -0.89 7.48 -3.52
N VAL A 45 0.26 6.85 -3.29
CA VAL A 45 1.47 7.52 -2.82
C VAL A 45 2.33 7.88 -4.02
N SER A 46 2.69 9.16 -4.14
CA SER A 46 3.45 9.67 -5.28
C SER A 46 4.87 9.11 -5.37
N ASP A 47 5.46 9.26 -6.54
CA ASP A 47 6.91 9.22 -6.68
C ASP A 47 7.56 10.50 -6.09
N VAL A 48 8.87 10.65 -6.26
CA VAL A 48 9.66 11.78 -5.77
C VAL A 48 9.18 13.15 -6.29
N PHE A 49 8.42 13.21 -7.38
CA PHE A 49 7.94 14.47 -7.96
C PHE A 49 6.64 14.97 -7.33
N GLY A 50 6.01 14.18 -6.46
CA GLY A 50 4.93 14.64 -5.60
C GLY A 50 3.51 14.47 -6.17
N TYR A 51 2.54 14.83 -5.33
CA TYR A 51 1.11 14.57 -5.57
C TYR A 51 0.49 15.44 -6.68
N GLU A 52 1.17 16.49 -7.13
CA GLU A 52 0.74 17.37 -8.22
C GLU A 52 1.09 16.83 -9.62
N ALA A 53 1.74 15.66 -9.71
CA ALA A 53 2.06 15.03 -10.96
C ALA A 53 0.76 14.70 -11.75
N PRO A 54 0.54 15.27 -12.96
CA PRO A 54 -0.75 15.15 -13.65
C PRO A 54 -1.15 13.72 -13.99
N LYS A 55 -0.18 12.84 -14.26
CA LYS A 55 -0.44 11.42 -14.54
C LYS A 55 -0.91 10.65 -13.31
N LEU A 56 -0.41 11.00 -12.13
CA LEU A 56 -0.84 10.42 -10.87
C LEU A 56 -2.29 10.82 -10.54
N ARG A 57 -2.64 12.09 -10.70
CA ARG A 57 -4.03 12.56 -10.49
C ARG A 57 -5.00 11.96 -11.52
N LYS A 58 -4.59 11.83 -12.78
CA LYS A 58 -5.39 11.10 -13.80
C LYS A 58 -5.60 9.64 -13.43
N LEU A 59 -4.59 8.98 -12.85
CA LEU A 59 -4.75 7.63 -12.33
C LEU A 59 -5.73 7.59 -11.16
N ALA A 60 -5.63 8.54 -10.24
CA ALA A 60 -6.57 8.68 -9.13
C ALA A 60 -8.02 8.82 -9.64
N ASP A 61 -8.27 9.68 -10.63
CA ASP A 61 -9.59 9.86 -11.23
C ASP A 61 -10.10 8.58 -11.90
N LYS A 62 -9.22 7.83 -12.57
CA LYS A 62 -9.55 6.54 -13.16
C LYS A 62 -9.93 5.51 -12.11
N VAL A 63 -9.22 5.44 -10.99
CA VAL A 63 -9.54 4.55 -9.86
C VAL A 63 -10.87 4.97 -9.22
N ALA A 64 -11.10 6.27 -9.05
CA ALA A 64 -12.36 6.80 -8.54
C ALA A 64 -13.56 6.47 -9.42
N GLY A 65 -13.38 6.35 -10.74
CA GLY A 65 -14.39 5.87 -11.68
C GLY A 65 -14.94 4.46 -11.36
N ALA A 66 -14.26 3.69 -10.51
CA ALA A 66 -14.75 2.40 -10.00
C ALA A 66 -15.60 2.51 -8.71
N GLY A 67 -16.00 3.72 -8.30
CA GLY A 67 -16.79 3.95 -7.08
C GLY A 67 -15.97 3.95 -5.78
N ILE A 68 -14.66 4.17 -5.89
CA ILE A 68 -13.71 4.16 -4.76
C ILE A 68 -13.35 5.60 -4.41
N PHE A 69 -13.29 5.93 -3.11
CA PHE A 69 -12.73 7.21 -2.69
C PHE A 69 -11.20 7.16 -2.79
N VAL A 70 -10.57 8.08 -3.49
CA VAL A 70 -9.13 8.06 -3.71
C VAL A 70 -8.50 9.28 -3.08
N VAL A 71 -7.39 9.07 -2.38
CA VAL A 71 -6.61 10.12 -1.73
C VAL A 71 -5.17 10.05 -2.21
N VAL A 72 -4.61 11.18 -2.61
CA VAL A 72 -3.20 11.34 -3.01
C VAL A 72 -2.56 12.36 -2.07
N PRO A 73 -1.99 11.94 -0.93
CA PRO A 73 -1.44 12.86 0.05
C PRO A 73 -0.12 13.47 -0.40
N ASP A 74 0.11 14.72 -0.01
CA ASP A 74 1.39 15.41 -0.10
C ASP A 74 2.30 14.99 1.05
N PHE A 75 2.98 13.86 0.89
CA PHE A 75 3.95 13.38 1.88
C PHE A 75 5.22 14.23 1.98
N PHE A 76 5.41 15.22 1.10
CA PHE A 76 6.59 16.06 1.05
C PHE A 76 6.35 17.47 1.59
N PHE A 77 5.13 17.78 2.05
CA PHE A 77 4.77 19.10 2.60
C PHE A 77 5.15 20.25 1.67
N GLY A 78 4.91 20.08 0.36
CA GLY A 78 5.24 21.06 -0.66
C GLY A 78 6.70 21.09 -1.12
N ASP A 79 7.54 20.14 -0.70
CA ASP A 79 8.96 20.03 -1.10
C ASP A 79 9.28 18.77 -1.95
N PRO A 80 8.63 18.56 -3.11
CA PRO A 80 8.97 17.46 -4.00
C PRO A 80 10.38 17.63 -4.59
N LEU A 81 10.94 16.56 -5.15
CA LEU A 81 12.24 16.60 -5.81
C LEU A 81 12.22 17.55 -7.02
N VAL A 82 13.11 18.54 -6.99
CA VAL A 82 13.40 19.44 -8.11
C VAL A 82 14.85 19.22 -8.54
N LEU A 83 15.05 18.54 -9.68
CA LEU A 83 16.36 18.07 -10.15
C LEU A 83 17.35 19.21 -10.43
N GLU A 84 16.86 20.42 -10.71
CA GLU A 84 17.69 21.61 -10.89
C GLU A 84 18.27 22.14 -9.56
N LYS A 85 17.71 21.74 -8.41
CA LYS A 85 18.06 22.26 -7.08
C LYS A 85 18.86 21.28 -6.23
N THR A 86 18.68 19.97 -6.42
CA THR A 86 19.27 18.95 -5.55
C THR A 86 19.46 17.62 -6.29
N THR A 87 20.26 16.73 -5.71
CA THR A 87 20.32 15.31 -6.11
C THR A 87 19.23 14.49 -5.41
N VAL A 88 18.91 13.33 -5.97
CA VAL A 88 17.99 12.36 -5.34
C VAL A 88 18.49 11.94 -3.96
N ASP A 89 19.79 11.62 -3.86
CA ASP A 89 20.38 11.13 -2.62
C ASP A 89 20.36 12.19 -1.51
N ASP A 90 20.62 13.46 -1.86
CA ASP A 90 20.56 14.56 -0.89
C ASP A 90 19.12 14.86 -0.47
N TRP A 91 18.17 14.80 -1.40
CA TRP A 91 16.76 15.01 -1.09
C TRP A 91 16.20 13.89 -0.20
N LEU A 92 16.59 12.63 -0.47
CA LEU A 92 16.19 11.46 0.33
C LEU A 92 16.65 11.49 1.79
N LYS A 93 17.73 12.23 2.12
CA LYS A 93 18.17 12.41 3.51
C LYS A 93 17.11 13.12 4.37
N ASN A 94 16.33 14.01 3.76
CA ASN A 94 15.28 14.79 4.43
C ASN A 94 13.86 14.27 4.13
N HIS A 95 13.72 13.38 3.14
CA HIS A 95 12.46 12.83 2.67
C HIS A 95 12.54 11.31 2.63
N GLY A 96 12.87 10.69 3.76
CA GLY A 96 12.96 9.23 3.85
C GLY A 96 11.56 8.60 3.73
N PRO A 97 11.39 7.47 3.03
CA PRO A 97 10.09 6.80 2.92
C PRO A 97 9.51 6.37 4.28
N ASP A 98 10.37 6.15 5.29
CA ASP A 98 9.95 5.82 6.66
C ASP A 98 9.13 6.96 7.30
N GLN A 99 9.45 8.22 6.99
CA GLN A 99 8.66 9.37 7.45
C GLN A 99 7.29 9.39 6.77
N GLY A 100 7.24 9.04 5.48
CA GLY A 100 5.99 8.86 4.73
C GLY A 100 5.05 7.84 5.40
N PHE A 101 5.59 6.74 5.92
CA PHE A 101 4.81 5.75 6.66
C PHE A 101 4.20 6.34 7.95
N GLU A 102 4.97 7.08 8.74
CA GLU A 102 4.46 7.73 9.95
C GLU A 102 3.38 8.76 9.63
N HIS A 103 3.54 9.51 8.53
CA HIS A 103 2.55 10.48 8.07
C HIS A 103 1.30 9.84 7.45
N ALA A 104 1.35 8.59 7.01
CA ALA A 104 0.18 7.88 6.50
C ALA A 104 -0.79 7.48 7.63
N LYS A 105 -0.31 7.27 8.86
CA LYS A 105 -1.14 6.91 10.02
C LYS A 105 -2.28 7.92 10.29
N PRO A 106 -2.03 9.23 10.47
CA PRO A 106 -3.10 10.20 10.69
C PRO A 106 -4.05 10.34 9.49
N VAL A 107 -3.57 10.13 8.26
CA VAL A 107 -4.42 10.09 7.05
C VAL A 107 -5.40 8.93 7.14
N ILE A 108 -4.92 7.72 7.48
CA ILE A 108 -5.76 6.52 7.62
C ILE A 108 -6.79 6.70 8.75
N GLU A 109 -6.38 7.27 9.88
CA GLU A 109 -7.31 7.55 10.99
C GLU A 109 -8.37 8.59 10.61
N ALA A 110 -8.00 9.66 9.90
CA ALA A 110 -8.96 10.63 9.38
C ALA A 110 -9.96 9.98 8.42
N LEU A 111 -9.51 9.07 7.55
CA LEU A 111 -10.39 8.32 6.64
C LEU A 111 -11.37 7.42 7.40
N LYS A 112 -10.91 6.70 8.43
CA LYS A 112 -11.80 5.92 9.30
C LYS A 112 -12.84 6.82 9.97
N GLY A 113 -12.42 7.99 10.46
CA GLY A 113 -13.33 9.01 11.03
C GLY A 113 -14.39 9.52 10.05
N LYS A 114 -14.08 9.55 8.75
CA LYS A 114 -15.04 9.86 7.66
C LYS A 114 -15.98 8.68 7.31
N GLY A 115 -15.87 7.55 7.99
CA GLY A 115 -16.72 6.37 7.77
C GLY A 115 -16.20 5.39 6.72
N ILE A 116 -14.92 5.49 6.34
CA ILE A 116 -14.22 4.48 5.54
C ILE A 116 -13.97 3.24 6.40
N THR A 117 -14.31 2.06 5.85
CA THR A 117 -14.17 0.76 6.56
C THR A 117 -13.04 -0.09 5.99
N LYS A 118 -12.59 0.20 4.78
CA LYS A 118 -11.51 -0.50 4.09
C LYS A 118 -10.58 0.50 3.46
N VAL A 119 -9.28 0.39 3.73
CA VAL A 119 -8.25 1.24 3.15
C VAL A 119 -7.27 0.35 2.39
N GLY A 120 -7.11 0.60 1.09
CA GLY A 120 -6.01 0.09 0.28
C GLY A 120 -4.95 1.16 0.08
N ALA A 121 -3.74 0.74 -0.31
CA ALA A 121 -2.68 1.65 -0.70
C ALA A 121 -1.95 1.12 -1.94
N ALA A 122 -1.56 2.02 -2.83
CA ALA A 122 -0.62 1.74 -3.91
C ALA A 122 0.40 2.88 -3.98
N GLY A 123 1.62 2.56 -4.38
CA GLY A 123 2.74 3.48 -4.29
C GLY A 123 3.69 3.34 -5.46
N PHE A 124 4.28 4.46 -5.89
CA PHE A 124 5.13 4.54 -7.07
C PHE A 124 6.51 5.07 -6.69
N CYS A 125 7.59 4.40 -7.10
CA CYS A 125 8.97 4.81 -6.77
C CYS A 125 9.17 5.03 -5.25
N TRP A 126 9.39 6.28 -4.82
CA TRP A 126 9.50 6.69 -3.41
C TRP A 126 8.34 6.16 -2.57
N GLY A 127 7.12 6.27 -3.10
CA GLY A 127 5.89 5.88 -2.41
C GLY A 127 5.66 4.38 -2.33
N GLY A 128 6.56 3.55 -2.87
CA GLY A 128 6.43 2.10 -2.83
C GLY A 128 6.08 1.59 -1.42
N VAL A 129 5.08 0.71 -1.33
CA VAL A 129 4.67 0.13 -0.04
C VAL A 129 5.80 -0.77 0.47
N LYS A 130 6.46 -0.35 1.56
CA LYS A 130 7.62 -1.02 2.18
C LYS A 130 7.32 -1.70 3.53
N VAL A 131 6.07 -2.07 3.78
CA VAL A 131 5.73 -2.80 5.00
C VAL A 131 6.00 -4.29 4.82
N PRO A 132 6.56 -4.99 5.82
CA PRO A 132 6.71 -6.42 5.75
C PRO A 132 5.36 -7.14 5.62
N ILE A 133 5.23 -8.05 4.65
CA ILE A 133 3.96 -8.71 4.32
C ILE A 133 4.08 -10.24 4.48
N SER A 134 3.28 -10.82 5.36
CA SER A 134 3.06 -12.26 5.42
C SER A 134 1.70 -12.63 4.82
N ILE A 135 1.67 -13.54 3.85
CA ILE A 135 0.43 -14.08 3.28
C ILE A 135 0.36 -15.58 3.57
N LEU A 136 -0.64 -15.98 4.35
CA LEU A 136 -0.95 -17.39 4.61
C LEU A 136 -2.19 -17.75 3.80
N GLY A 137 -2.08 -18.75 2.92
CA GLY A 137 -3.12 -19.13 1.97
C GLY A 137 -3.57 -20.59 2.10
N ALA A 138 -4.83 -20.86 1.77
CA ALA A 138 -5.39 -22.22 1.76
C ALA A 138 -5.28 -22.86 0.38
N GLU A 139 -4.79 -24.09 0.30
CA GLU A 139 -4.64 -24.81 -0.97
C GLU A 139 -5.98 -25.00 -1.71
N LYS A 140 -7.07 -25.28 -0.98
CA LYS A 140 -8.39 -25.59 -1.58
C LYS A 140 -9.31 -24.37 -1.69
N ASP A 141 -8.80 -23.16 -1.50
CA ASP A 141 -9.60 -21.94 -1.68
C ASP A 141 -9.82 -21.65 -3.18
N GLN A 142 -11.06 -21.82 -3.64
CA GLN A 142 -11.42 -21.57 -5.05
C GLN A 142 -11.34 -20.10 -5.44
N LYS A 143 -11.50 -19.18 -4.49
CA LYS A 143 -11.44 -17.74 -4.74
C LYS A 143 -9.99 -17.25 -4.79
N TRP A 144 -9.12 -17.89 -4.03
CA TRP A 144 -7.71 -17.56 -3.90
C TRP A 144 -6.81 -18.79 -4.17
N PRO A 145 -6.79 -19.28 -5.42
CA PRO A 145 -6.10 -20.53 -5.74
C PRO A 145 -4.56 -20.41 -5.63
N PRO A 146 -3.84 -21.53 -5.46
CA PRO A 146 -2.39 -21.55 -5.30
C PRO A 146 -1.60 -20.79 -6.37
N GLU A 147 -2.06 -20.80 -7.62
CA GLU A 147 -1.43 -20.11 -8.74
C GLU A 147 -1.44 -18.58 -8.54
N LEU A 148 -2.51 -18.04 -7.95
CA LEU A 148 -2.60 -16.62 -7.63
C LEU A 148 -1.73 -16.27 -6.42
N LEU A 149 -1.71 -17.13 -5.41
CA LEU A 149 -0.84 -16.97 -4.24
C LEU A 149 0.65 -16.97 -4.62
N LYS A 150 1.06 -17.83 -5.55
CA LYS A 150 2.42 -17.85 -6.10
C LYS A 150 2.79 -16.53 -6.79
N LYS A 151 1.87 -15.92 -7.55
CA LYS A 151 2.09 -14.59 -8.16
C LYS A 151 2.31 -13.49 -7.12
N PHE A 152 1.65 -13.57 -5.96
CA PHE A 152 1.94 -12.66 -4.86
C PHE A 152 3.35 -12.92 -4.29
N GLY A 153 3.77 -14.18 -4.20
CA GLY A 153 5.13 -14.54 -3.79
C GLY A 153 6.18 -13.96 -4.74
N GLU A 154 6.01 -14.16 -6.04
CA GLU A 154 6.88 -13.57 -7.07
C GLU A 154 6.93 -12.04 -6.98
N ALA A 155 5.79 -11.39 -6.69
CA ALA A 155 5.72 -9.94 -6.53
C ALA A 155 6.43 -9.43 -5.26
N LEU A 156 6.44 -10.22 -4.18
CA LEU A 156 7.20 -9.93 -2.96
C LEU A 156 8.70 -10.19 -3.20
N ASP A 157 9.06 -11.31 -3.82
CA ASP A 157 10.45 -11.66 -4.15
C ASP A 157 11.11 -10.64 -5.10
N ALA A 158 10.32 -10.00 -5.97
CA ALA A 158 10.77 -8.92 -6.85
C ALA A 158 11.13 -7.62 -6.10
N LYS A 159 10.86 -7.54 -4.80
CA LYS A 159 11.15 -6.39 -3.92
C LYS A 159 11.94 -6.86 -2.69
N PRO A 160 13.23 -7.26 -2.86
CA PRO A 160 14.04 -7.82 -1.78
C PRO A 160 14.25 -6.84 -0.60
N GLU A 161 14.00 -5.55 -0.80
CA GLU A 161 14.01 -4.52 0.25
C GLU A 161 12.78 -4.54 1.17
N VAL A 162 11.74 -5.30 0.83
CA VAL A 162 10.52 -5.49 1.62
C VAL A 162 10.40 -6.96 1.99
N ASP A 163 10.70 -7.29 3.24
CA ASP A 163 10.65 -8.67 3.70
C ASP A 163 9.20 -9.18 3.65
N GLY A 164 8.98 -10.31 3.01
CA GLY A 164 7.66 -10.88 2.86
C GLY A 164 7.71 -12.31 2.41
N PHE A 165 6.61 -13.03 2.66
CA PHE A 165 6.48 -14.40 2.19
C PHE A 165 5.03 -14.78 1.91
N VAL A 166 4.88 -15.80 1.07
CA VAL A 166 3.62 -16.53 0.90
C VAL A 166 3.82 -17.97 1.36
N LYS A 167 2.96 -18.45 2.26
CA LYS A 167 2.91 -19.85 2.68
C LYS A 167 1.54 -20.42 2.36
N ILE A 168 1.52 -21.55 1.66
CA ILE A 168 0.29 -22.26 1.29
C ILE A 168 0.14 -23.47 2.19
N PHE A 169 -1.00 -23.58 2.87
CA PHE A 169 -1.33 -24.67 3.79
C PHE A 169 -2.03 -25.80 3.01
N PRO A 170 -1.40 -26.99 2.89
CA PRO A 170 -1.98 -28.12 2.18
C PRO A 170 -3.28 -28.59 2.84
N GLY A 171 -4.28 -28.94 2.03
CA GLY A 171 -5.57 -29.42 2.50
C GLY A 171 -6.49 -28.36 3.11
N ALA A 172 -5.98 -27.18 3.48
CA ALA A 172 -6.74 -26.10 4.07
C ALA A 172 -7.78 -25.53 3.10
N THR A 173 -8.92 -25.10 3.64
CA THR A 173 -10.06 -24.54 2.90
C THR A 173 -10.32 -23.10 3.33
N HIS A 174 -11.21 -22.38 2.65
CA HIS A 174 -11.50 -20.97 2.96
C HIS A 174 -11.88 -20.72 4.43
N GLY A 175 -11.06 -19.96 5.15
CA GLY A 175 -11.23 -19.63 6.57
C GLY A 175 -10.76 -20.69 7.57
N TRP A 176 -9.90 -21.62 7.15
CA TRP A 176 -9.31 -22.67 7.98
C TRP A 176 -8.70 -22.21 9.30
N THR A 177 -8.24 -20.97 9.42
CA THR A 177 -7.62 -20.47 10.67
C THR A 177 -8.63 -20.17 11.76
N VAL A 178 -9.89 -19.92 11.42
CA VAL A 178 -10.92 -19.46 12.39
C VAL A 178 -12.24 -20.25 12.31
N ARG A 179 -12.33 -21.24 11.41
CA ARG A 179 -13.50 -22.11 11.22
C ARG A 179 -13.12 -23.58 11.02
N TYR A 180 -11.95 -23.99 11.52
CA TYR A 180 -11.58 -25.40 11.56
C TYR A 180 -12.51 -26.17 12.51
N LYS A 181 -12.65 -27.48 12.30
CA LYS A 181 -13.35 -28.37 13.22
C LYS A 181 -12.42 -28.80 14.33
N ASP A 182 -12.83 -28.62 15.58
CA ASP A 182 -12.03 -28.99 16.75
C ASP A 182 -11.73 -30.50 16.80
N GLU A 183 -12.59 -31.32 16.18
CA GLU A 183 -12.43 -32.77 16.13
C GLU A 183 -11.51 -33.24 14.98
N ASP A 184 -11.13 -32.36 14.03
CA ASP A 184 -10.20 -32.70 12.96
C ASP A 184 -8.78 -32.23 13.32
N GLU A 185 -7.96 -33.18 13.79
CA GLU A 185 -6.57 -32.93 14.19
C GLU A 185 -5.73 -32.24 13.10
N LYS A 186 -6.03 -32.48 11.81
CA LYS A 186 -5.27 -31.87 10.72
C LYS A 186 -5.65 -30.40 10.56
N GLU A 187 -6.94 -30.08 10.66
CA GLU A 187 -7.39 -28.68 10.58
C GLU A 187 -6.92 -27.88 11.79
N VAL A 188 -7.01 -28.46 13.00
CA VAL A 188 -6.48 -27.85 14.24
C VAL A 188 -4.99 -27.56 14.12
N LYS A 189 -4.21 -28.54 13.65
CA LYS A 189 -2.75 -28.37 13.48
C LYS A 189 -2.42 -27.28 12.45
N ALA A 190 -3.09 -27.26 11.30
CA ALA A 190 -2.87 -26.27 10.26
C ALA A 190 -3.23 -24.85 10.75
N ALA A 191 -4.31 -24.70 11.51
CA ALA A 191 -4.69 -23.42 12.11
C ALA A 191 -3.68 -22.97 13.16
N ALA A 192 -3.24 -23.87 14.05
CA ALA A 192 -2.24 -23.56 15.08
C ALA A 192 -0.90 -23.12 14.47
N GLU A 193 -0.45 -23.80 13.41
CA GLU A 193 0.77 -23.41 12.67
C GLU A 193 0.64 -22.03 12.04
N ALA A 194 -0.49 -21.73 11.38
CA ALA A 194 -0.74 -20.41 10.80
C ALA A 194 -0.80 -19.29 11.85
N HIS A 195 -1.35 -19.58 13.04
CA HIS A 195 -1.34 -18.65 14.16
C HIS A 195 0.07 -18.40 14.67
N GLN A 196 0.90 -19.45 14.78
CA GLN A 196 2.29 -19.31 15.21
C GLN A 196 3.10 -18.50 14.19
N ASP A 197 2.98 -18.78 12.89
CA ASP A 197 3.65 -18.00 11.84
C ASP A 197 3.28 -16.50 11.91
N THR A 198 2.00 -16.21 12.20
CA THR A 198 1.51 -14.82 12.36
C THR A 198 2.10 -14.16 13.60
N LEU A 199 2.15 -14.86 14.73
CA LEU A 199 2.74 -14.35 15.96
C LEU A 199 4.24 -14.09 15.80
N ASP A 200 4.96 -15.01 15.18
CA ASP A 200 6.40 -14.87 14.90
C ASP A 200 6.66 -13.68 13.98
N TRP A 201 5.81 -13.47 12.97
CA TRP A 201 5.87 -12.29 12.09
C TRP A 201 5.69 -10.99 12.90
N PHE A 202 4.69 -10.94 13.77
CA PHE A 202 4.48 -9.77 14.62
C PHE A 202 5.61 -9.55 15.61
N VAL A 203 6.15 -10.60 16.24
CA VAL A 203 7.31 -10.48 17.12
C VAL A 203 8.53 -9.96 16.36
N LYS A 204 8.74 -10.37 15.11
CA LYS A 204 9.88 -9.92 14.29
C LYS A 204 9.85 -8.42 13.96
N TYR A 205 8.67 -7.84 13.72
CA TYR A 205 8.57 -6.46 13.19
C TYR A 205 7.89 -5.45 14.12
N LEU A 206 7.18 -5.90 15.16
CA LEU A 206 6.43 -5.03 16.07
C LEU A 206 6.99 -5.00 17.49
N LYS A 207 7.99 -5.82 17.81
CA LYS A 207 8.71 -5.80 19.09
C LYS A 207 10.18 -5.48 18.87
#